data_AF-A0A060Z7H7-F1
#
_entry.id   AF-A0A060Z7H7-F1
#
_cell.length_a   1.000
_cell.length_b   1.000
_cell.length_c   1.000
_cell.angle_alpha   90.00
_cell.angle_beta   90.00
_cell.angle_gamma   90.00
#
_symmetry.space_group_name_H-M   'P 1'
#
loop_
_entity.id
_entity.type
_entity.pdbx_description
1 polymer ?
#
loop_
_entity_poly.entity_id
_entity_poly.type
_entity_poly.pdbx_seq_one_letter_code
_entity_poly.pdbx_strand_id
1 'polypeptide(L)'
;HTQTLTSKLNIECTENAKASFLVRNTHRGLTELNTTAIKPQVKPWISSFLSISHSIEEEEFNEYEANDPWVQQLIVNLEQLMAEFKAGLSSVIYDTLTSLMTSLVSMEMEKTVLKCTFSRLGGLQFDKELRSLVAYLTTVTTWTIRDKFARLTQMATILNLERYTHTHTFLNPQTIT
;
A
#
# COMPACT_ATOMS: atom_id res chain seq x y z
N HIS A 1 -20.55 -51.28 -10.11
CA HIS A 1 -20.20 -49.93 -10.61
C HIS A 1 -20.37 -48.83 -9.57
N THR A 2 -21.47 -48.80 -8.81
CA THR A 2 -21.79 -47.76 -7.81
C THR A 2 -20.79 -47.69 -6.66
N GLN A 3 -20.34 -48.84 -6.12
CA GLN A 3 -19.41 -48.90 -4.97
C GLN A 3 -18.00 -48.38 -5.28
N THR A 4 -17.57 -48.46 -6.54
CA THR A 4 -16.26 -47.97 -7.02
C THR A 4 -16.26 -46.46 -7.28
N LEU A 5 -17.42 -45.88 -7.56
CA LEU A 5 -17.59 -44.43 -7.71
C LEU A 5 -17.60 -43.75 -6.33
N THR A 6 -18.27 -44.33 -5.34
CA THR A 6 -18.30 -43.79 -3.98
C THR A 6 -16.93 -43.80 -3.32
N SER A 7 -16.11 -44.83 -3.54
CA SER A 7 -14.75 -44.89 -2.99
C SER A 7 -13.81 -43.86 -3.64
N LYS A 8 -13.91 -43.65 -4.96
CA LYS A 8 -13.14 -42.61 -5.67
C LYS A 8 -13.51 -41.20 -5.21
N LEU A 9 -14.81 -40.90 -5.08
CA LEU A 9 -15.30 -39.62 -4.56
C LEU A 9 -14.83 -39.36 -3.12
N ASN A 10 -14.78 -40.39 -2.28
CA ASN A 10 -14.32 -40.23 -0.90
C ASN A 10 -12.82 -39.92 -0.83
N ILE A 11 -12.00 -40.57 -1.66
CA ILE A 11 -10.55 -40.31 -1.74
C ILE A 11 -10.29 -38.88 -2.20
N GLU A 12 -10.95 -38.44 -3.27
CA GLU A 12 -10.83 -37.09 -3.83
C GLU A 12 -11.26 -36.00 -2.84
N CYS A 13 -12.37 -36.21 -2.11
CA CYS A 13 -12.79 -35.32 -1.02
C CYS A 13 -11.75 -35.24 0.11
N THR A 14 -11.12 -36.36 0.46
CA THR A 14 -10.11 -36.42 1.53
C THR A 14 -8.81 -35.71 1.11
N GLU A 15 -8.40 -35.87 -0.14
CA GLU A 15 -7.25 -35.17 -0.73
C GLU A 15 -7.50 -33.66 -0.83
N ASN A 16 -8.70 -33.24 -1.26
CA ASN A 16 -9.10 -31.83 -1.28
C ASN A 16 -9.14 -31.20 0.12
N ALA A 17 -9.58 -31.95 1.14
CA ALA A 17 -9.57 -31.49 2.52
C ALA A 17 -8.13 -31.30 3.04
N LYS A 18 -7.21 -32.23 2.73
CA LYS A 18 -5.78 -32.10 3.08
C LYS A 18 -5.12 -30.93 2.37
N ALA A 19 -5.38 -30.75 1.07
CA ALA A 19 -4.88 -29.62 0.29
C ALA A 19 -5.39 -28.28 0.87
N SER A 20 -6.68 -28.20 1.19
CA SER A 20 -7.29 -27.01 1.81
C SER A 20 -6.68 -26.69 3.18
N PHE A 21 -6.37 -27.72 3.99
CA PHE A 21 -5.71 -27.54 5.28
C PHE A 21 -4.28 -27.02 5.15
N LEU A 22 -3.49 -27.59 4.22
CA LEU A 22 -2.12 -27.14 3.95
C LEU A 22 -2.09 -25.68 3.49
N VAL A 23 -2.93 -25.32 2.51
CA VAL A 23 -3.05 -23.94 2.01
C VAL A 23 -3.38 -22.96 3.13
N ARG A 24 -4.33 -23.32 4.01
CA ARG A 24 -4.70 -22.48 5.17
C ARG A 24 -3.54 -22.28 6.15
N ASN A 25 -2.77 -23.34 6.46
CA ASN A 25 -1.63 -23.22 7.37
C ASN A 25 -0.50 -22.39 6.76
N THR A 26 -0.20 -22.57 5.47
CA THR A 26 0.79 -21.74 4.76
C THR A 26 0.37 -20.28 4.77
N HIS A 27 -0.90 -19.99 4.47
CA HIS A 27 -1.42 -18.63 4.50
C HIS A 27 -1.31 -17.99 5.89
N ARG A 28 -1.64 -18.72 6.95
CA ARG A 28 -1.48 -18.26 8.34
C ARG A 28 -0.01 -17.96 8.65
N GLY A 29 0.90 -18.87 8.34
CA GLY A 29 2.33 -18.67 8.56
C GLY A 29 2.89 -17.46 7.83
N LEU A 30 2.46 -17.22 6.58
CA LEU A 30 2.86 -16.03 5.82
C LEU A 30 2.27 -14.74 6.39
N THR A 31 1.04 -14.79 6.92
CA THR A 31 0.42 -13.64 7.59
C THR A 31 1.14 -13.29 8.89
N GLU A 32 1.52 -14.30 9.68
CA GLU A 32 2.34 -14.13 10.88
C GLU A 32 3.70 -13.55 10.52
N LEU A 33 4.41 -14.12 9.53
CA LEU A 33 5.69 -13.59 9.02
C LEU A 33 5.57 -12.13 8.58
N ASN A 34 4.52 -11.80 7.82
CA ASN A 34 4.29 -10.44 7.36
C ASN A 34 4.07 -9.46 8.53
N THR A 35 3.43 -9.93 9.60
CA THR A 35 3.13 -9.10 10.78
C THR A 35 4.34 -8.95 11.70
N THR A 36 5.14 -10.00 11.88
CA THR A 36 6.20 -10.04 12.89
C THR A 36 7.57 -9.65 12.34
N ALA A 37 7.86 -9.91 11.07
CA ALA A 37 9.18 -9.65 10.48
C ALA A 37 9.16 -8.54 9.42
N ILE A 38 8.14 -8.50 8.56
CA ILE A 38 8.08 -7.55 7.44
C ILE A 38 7.55 -6.19 7.89
N LYS A 39 6.42 -6.17 8.60
CA LYS A 39 5.81 -4.93 9.08
C LYS A 39 6.75 -4.04 9.89
N PRO A 40 7.58 -4.55 10.83
CA PRO A 40 8.53 -3.71 11.54
C PRO A 40 9.58 -3.04 10.65
N GLN A 41 9.88 -3.60 9.48
CA GLN A 41 10.81 -3.00 8.50
C GLN A 41 10.12 -1.99 7.60
N VAL A 42 8.96 -2.37 7.05
CA VAL A 42 8.20 -1.54 6.09
C VAL A 42 7.60 -0.30 6.75
N LYS A 43 7.11 -0.43 7.99
CA LYS A 43 6.40 0.66 8.66
C LYS A 43 7.28 1.91 8.85
N PRO A 44 8.54 1.84 9.32
CA PRO A 44 9.44 3.00 9.37
C PRO A 44 9.64 3.70 8.03
N TRP A 45 9.80 2.94 6.93
CA TRP A 45 9.99 3.52 5.59
C TRP A 45 8.76 4.29 5.10
N ILE A 46 7.56 3.82 5.47
CA ILE A 46 6.33 4.55 5.18
C ILE A 46 6.17 5.72 6.14
N SER A 47 6.52 5.55 7.42
CA SER A 47 6.34 6.60 8.44
C SER A 47 7.27 7.79 8.23
N SER A 48 8.38 7.64 7.49
CA SER A 48 9.26 8.77 7.11
C SER A 48 8.55 9.80 6.25
N PHE A 49 7.45 9.44 5.58
CA PHE A 49 6.57 10.37 4.87
C PHE A 49 6.05 11.49 5.78
N LEU A 50 5.85 11.22 7.08
CA LEU A 50 5.42 12.23 8.06
C LEU A 50 6.46 13.33 8.29
N SER A 51 7.73 13.06 7.98
CA SER A 51 8.82 14.00 8.15
C SER A 51 8.99 14.95 6.96
N ILE A 52 8.19 14.77 5.91
CA ILE A 52 8.29 15.52 4.65
C ILE A 52 7.15 16.53 4.61
N SER A 53 7.46 17.77 4.20
CA SER A 53 6.43 18.80 4.07
C SER A 53 5.51 18.47 2.90
N HIS A 54 4.21 18.50 3.15
CA HIS A 54 3.18 18.41 2.13
C HIS A 54 2.38 19.71 2.03
N SER A 55 2.73 20.71 2.84
CA SER A 55 2.21 22.07 2.74
C SER A 55 3.23 22.91 1.99
N ILE A 56 3.41 22.60 0.71
CA ILE A 56 4.50 23.12 -0.13
C ILE A 56 4.03 24.16 -1.14
N GLU A 57 4.94 25.04 -1.53
CA GLU A 57 4.81 26.02 -2.62
C GLU A 57 5.54 25.58 -3.90
N GLU A 58 5.55 26.42 -4.94
CA GLU A 58 6.12 26.07 -6.25
C GLU A 58 7.62 25.76 -6.20
N GLU A 59 8.40 26.48 -5.38
CA GLU A 59 9.84 26.27 -5.25
C GLU A 59 10.14 24.86 -4.72
N GLU A 60 9.56 24.50 -3.57
CA GLU A 60 9.69 23.17 -2.97
C GLU A 60 9.13 22.07 -3.89
N PHE A 61 8.04 22.34 -4.61
CA PHE A 61 7.49 21.39 -5.58
C PHE A 61 8.49 21.09 -6.71
N ASN A 62 9.13 22.12 -7.26
CA ASN A 62 10.17 21.95 -8.28
C ASN A 62 11.39 21.20 -7.74
N GLU A 63 11.78 21.45 -6.48
CA GLU A 63 12.85 20.70 -5.81
C GLU A 63 12.51 19.21 -5.71
N TYR A 64 11.27 18.89 -5.33
CA TYR A 64 10.80 17.50 -5.22
C TYR A 64 10.68 16.82 -6.58
N GLU A 65 10.36 17.55 -7.65
CA GLU A 65 10.40 16.99 -9.01
C GLU A 65 11.81 16.67 -9.48
N ALA A 66 12.80 17.47 -9.08
CA ALA A 66 14.20 17.22 -9.40
C ALA A 66 14.80 16.11 -8.53
N ASN A 67 14.47 16.10 -7.23
CA ASN A 67 14.98 15.16 -6.25
C ASN A 67 13.83 14.66 -5.38
N ASP A 68 13.29 13.49 -5.74
CA ASP A 68 12.19 12.89 -5.00
C ASP A 68 12.57 12.64 -3.52
N PRO A 69 11.79 13.17 -2.56
CA PRO A 69 12.16 13.13 -1.15
C PRO A 69 11.82 11.79 -0.46
N TRP A 70 11.08 10.88 -1.12
CA TRP A 70 10.48 9.75 -0.42
C TRP A 70 10.25 8.48 -1.25
N VAL A 71 9.39 8.56 -2.27
CA VAL A 71 8.83 7.35 -2.90
C VAL A 71 9.91 6.54 -3.60
N GLN A 72 10.92 7.19 -4.17
CA GLN A 72 12.02 6.48 -4.83
C GLN A 72 12.80 5.65 -3.81
N GLN A 73 13.11 6.21 -2.64
CA GLN A 73 13.80 5.47 -1.58
C GLN A 73 12.91 4.35 -1.00
N LEU A 74 11.61 4.59 -0.86
CA LEU A 74 10.66 3.53 -0.46
C LEU A 74 10.65 2.39 -1.47
N ILE A 75 10.59 2.69 -2.77
CA ILE A 75 10.60 1.69 -3.85
C ILE A 75 11.89 0.87 -3.77
N VAL A 76 13.06 1.49 -3.65
CA VAL A 76 14.35 0.78 -3.53
C VAL A 76 14.37 -0.16 -2.32
N ASN A 77 13.89 0.29 -1.16
CA ASN A 77 13.83 -0.55 0.04
C ASN A 77 12.88 -1.75 -0.15
N LEU A 78 11.74 -1.53 -0.80
CA LEU A 78 10.80 -2.59 -1.13
C LEU A 78 11.42 -3.56 -2.16
N GLU A 79 12.08 -3.07 -3.20
CA GLU A 79 12.76 -3.89 -4.21
C GLU A 79 13.77 -4.84 -3.59
N GLN A 80 14.64 -4.33 -2.70
CA GLN A 80 15.62 -5.14 -2.00
C GLN A 80 14.94 -6.24 -1.17
N LEU A 81 13.94 -5.87 -0.36
CA LEU A 81 13.21 -6.82 0.49
C LEU A 81 12.48 -7.88 -0.35
N MET A 82 11.84 -7.47 -1.44
CA MET A 82 11.14 -8.36 -2.35
C MET A 82 12.09 -9.31 -3.08
N ALA A 83 13.31 -8.86 -3.42
CA ALA A 83 14.32 -9.69 -4.06
C ALA A 83 14.83 -10.81 -3.14
N GLU A 84 15.04 -10.51 -1.85
CA GLU A 84 15.44 -11.50 -0.84
C GLU A 84 14.42 -12.64 -0.72
N PHE A 85 13.12 -12.29 -0.66
CA PHE A 85 12.06 -13.31 -0.62
C PHE A 85 11.91 -14.07 -1.94
N LYS A 86 12.12 -13.42 -3.09
CA LYS A 86 12.02 -14.07 -4.41
C LYS A 86 13.07 -15.17 -4.60
N ALA A 87 14.26 -14.98 -4.02
CA ALA A 87 15.34 -15.98 -4.10
C ALA A 87 15.08 -17.22 -3.22
N GLY A 88 14.37 -17.04 -2.09
CA GLY A 88 14.16 -18.09 -1.09
C GLY A 88 12.82 -18.84 -1.17
N LEU A 89 11.85 -18.34 -1.93
CA LEU A 89 10.47 -18.85 -1.93
C LEU A 89 10.06 -19.40 -3.30
N SER A 90 9.16 -20.39 -3.29
CA SER A 90 8.48 -20.82 -4.52
C SER A 90 7.53 -19.73 -5.03
N SER A 91 7.24 -19.71 -6.33
CA SER A 91 6.38 -18.69 -6.97
C SER A 91 5.03 -18.52 -6.24
N VAL A 92 4.36 -19.61 -5.87
CA VAL A 92 3.04 -19.56 -5.23
C VAL A 92 3.09 -18.90 -3.85
N ILE A 93 4.14 -19.20 -3.08
CA ILE A 93 4.34 -18.63 -1.75
C ILE A 93 4.75 -17.16 -1.87
N TYR A 94 5.63 -16.86 -2.82
CA TYR A 94 6.05 -15.50 -3.13
C TYR A 94 4.86 -14.61 -3.55
N ASP A 95 3.98 -15.09 -4.42
CA ASP A 95 2.80 -14.34 -4.86
C ASP A 95 1.85 -14.04 -3.68
N THR A 96 1.66 -15.01 -2.79
CA THR A 96 0.85 -14.84 -1.57
C THR A 96 1.48 -13.80 -0.63
N LEU A 97 2.80 -13.88 -0.41
CA LEU A 97 3.52 -12.93 0.42
C LEU A 97 3.46 -11.51 -0.16
N THR A 98 3.67 -11.38 -1.47
CA THR A 98 3.58 -10.10 -2.20
C THR A 98 2.20 -9.47 -2.03
N SER A 99 1.12 -10.27 -2.06
CA SER A 99 -0.24 -9.79 -1.81
C SER A 99 -0.45 -9.27 -0.39
N LEU A 100 0.11 -9.96 0.62
CA LEU A 100 0.09 -9.52 2.01
C LEU A 100 0.90 -8.23 2.21
N MET A 101 2.09 -8.14 1.60
CA MET A 101 2.94 -6.95 1.64
C MET A 101 2.30 -5.75 0.95
N THR A 102 1.71 -5.94 -0.22
CA THR A 102 0.99 -4.88 -0.94
C THR A 102 -0.17 -4.32 -0.10
N SER A 103 -0.89 -5.21 0.60
CA SER A 103 -1.97 -4.81 1.51
C SER A 103 -1.46 -4.05 2.73
N LEU A 104 -0.31 -4.49 3.28
CA LEU A 104 0.37 -3.83 4.38
C LEU A 104 0.83 -2.41 3.98
N VAL A 105 1.46 -2.25 2.81
CA VAL A 105 1.92 -0.96 2.30
C VAL A 105 0.75 0.00 2.15
N SER A 106 -0.33 -0.44 1.49
CA SER A 106 -1.54 0.39 1.33
C SER A 106 -2.11 0.82 2.69
N MET A 107 -2.28 -0.13 3.61
CA MET A 107 -2.85 0.14 4.94
C MET A 107 -1.98 1.10 5.77
N GLU A 108 -0.66 0.93 5.80
CA GLU A 108 0.20 1.81 6.58
C GLU A 108 0.36 3.18 5.90
N MET A 109 0.33 3.26 4.57
CA MET A 109 0.33 4.53 3.86
C MET A 109 -0.92 5.33 4.17
N GLU A 110 -2.10 4.69 4.15
CA GLU A 110 -3.36 5.34 4.48
C GLU A 110 -3.35 5.96 5.90
N LYS A 111 -2.85 5.21 6.89
CA LYS A 111 -2.70 5.69 8.26
C LYS A 111 -1.75 6.88 8.38
N THR A 112 -0.73 6.92 7.52
CA THR A 112 0.28 7.97 7.49
C THR A 112 -0.27 9.23 6.82
N VAL A 113 -0.91 9.10 5.65
CA VAL A 113 -1.57 10.19 4.92
C VAL A 113 -2.61 10.90 5.79
N LEU A 114 -3.39 10.16 6.59
CA LEU A 114 -4.39 10.73 7.51
C LEU A 114 -3.81 11.65 8.60
N LYS A 115 -2.50 11.62 8.83
CA LYS A 115 -1.82 12.47 9.81
C LYS A 115 -1.12 13.68 9.17
N CYS A 116 -1.03 13.72 7.84
CA CYS A 116 -0.39 14.80 7.11
C CYS A 116 -1.37 15.97 6.89
N THR A 117 -0.80 17.15 6.68
CA THR A 117 -1.53 18.33 6.19
C THR A 117 -1.04 18.62 4.78
N PHE A 118 -1.96 18.95 3.85
CA PHE A 118 -1.64 19.11 2.45
C PHE A 118 -2.00 20.51 1.95
N SER A 119 -1.09 21.12 1.20
CA SER A 119 -1.42 22.20 0.25
C SER A 119 -1.96 21.60 -1.05
N ARG A 120 -2.39 22.47 -1.98
CA ARG A 120 -2.79 22.03 -3.33
C ARG A 120 -1.66 21.32 -4.07
N LEU A 121 -0.44 21.88 -4.01
CA LEU A 121 0.74 21.30 -4.65
C LEU A 121 1.20 20.04 -3.92
N GLY A 122 1.07 19.98 -2.60
CA GLY A 122 1.32 18.74 -1.86
C GLY A 122 0.35 17.62 -2.20
N GLY A 123 -0.93 17.92 -2.44
CA GLY A 123 -1.91 16.94 -2.94
C GLY A 123 -1.54 16.41 -4.33
N LEU A 124 -0.99 17.28 -5.20
CA LEU A 124 -0.49 16.89 -6.52
C LEU A 124 0.77 16.04 -6.43
N GLN A 125 1.69 16.39 -5.52
CA GLN A 125 2.90 15.61 -5.25
C GLN A 125 2.54 14.21 -4.74
N PHE A 126 1.64 14.11 -3.75
CA PHE A 126 1.17 12.83 -3.24
C PHE A 126 0.54 11.96 -4.33
N ASP A 127 -0.24 12.54 -5.25
CA ASP A 127 -0.79 11.78 -6.39
C ASP A 127 0.31 11.21 -7.30
N LYS A 128 1.40 11.97 -7.55
CA LYS A 128 2.57 11.47 -8.29
C LYS A 128 3.25 10.33 -7.56
N GLU A 129 3.53 10.49 -6.27
CA GLU A 129 4.18 9.46 -5.44
C GLU A 129 3.33 8.20 -5.36
N LEU A 130 2.02 8.33 -5.14
CA LEU A 130 1.09 7.21 -5.12
C LEU A 130 1.09 6.46 -6.45
N ARG A 131 1.06 7.17 -7.59
CA ARG A 131 1.14 6.55 -8.91
C ARG A 131 2.46 5.82 -9.13
N SER A 132 3.60 6.39 -8.73
CA SER A 132 4.91 5.74 -8.81
C SER A 132 4.97 4.46 -7.99
N LEU A 133 4.49 4.50 -6.75
CA LEU A 133 4.43 3.32 -5.86
C LEU A 133 3.53 2.22 -6.43
N VAL A 134 2.34 2.59 -6.93
CA VAL A 134 1.40 1.65 -7.57
C VAL A 134 1.99 1.06 -8.85
N ALA A 135 2.69 1.87 -9.65
CA ALA A 135 3.35 1.39 -10.85
C ALA A 135 4.40 0.32 -10.51
N TYR A 136 5.28 0.60 -9.54
CA TYR A 136 6.26 -0.38 -9.05
C TYR A 136 5.59 -1.66 -8.52
N LEU A 137 4.60 -1.55 -7.63
CA LEU A 137 3.94 -2.73 -7.06
C LEU A 137 3.21 -3.57 -8.12
N THR A 138 2.79 -2.94 -9.22
CA THR A 138 2.20 -3.64 -10.36
C THR A 138 3.25 -4.43 -11.15
N THR A 139 4.52 -4.00 -11.20
CA THR A 139 5.57 -4.75 -11.92
C THR A 139 6.00 -6.03 -11.18
N VAL A 140 5.90 -6.03 -9.85
CA VAL A 140 6.26 -7.18 -9.01
C VAL A 140 5.10 -8.13 -8.75
N THR A 141 3.89 -7.81 -9.23
CA THR A 141 2.70 -8.65 -9.09
C THR A 141 2.15 -9.09 -10.45
N THR A 142 1.49 -10.25 -10.47
CA THR A 142 0.81 -10.77 -11.68
C THR A 142 -0.69 -10.47 -11.70
N TRP A 143 -1.21 -9.89 -10.61
CA TRP A 143 -2.63 -9.64 -10.37
C TRP A 143 -2.87 -8.15 -10.12
N THR A 144 -4.13 -7.71 -10.28
CA THR A 144 -4.46 -6.29 -10.18
C THR A 144 -4.45 -5.79 -8.75
N ILE A 145 -3.65 -4.76 -8.47
CA ILE A 145 -3.57 -4.15 -7.12
C ILE A 145 -4.61 -3.04 -6.87
N ARG A 146 -5.43 -2.70 -7.88
CA ARG A 146 -6.38 -1.56 -7.88
C ARG A 146 -7.26 -1.54 -6.63
N ASP A 147 -7.87 -2.66 -6.27
CA ASP A 147 -8.79 -2.72 -5.12
C ASP A 147 -8.08 -2.46 -3.79
N LYS A 148 -6.81 -2.87 -3.68
CA LYS A 148 -6.00 -2.62 -2.49
C LYS A 148 -5.64 -1.15 -2.33
N PHE A 149 -5.53 -0.40 -3.42
CA PHE A 149 -5.18 1.03 -3.44
C PHE A 149 -6.38 1.96 -3.68
N ALA A 150 -7.60 1.42 -3.77
CA ALA A 150 -8.79 2.21 -4.08
C ALA A 150 -9.03 3.35 -3.07
N ARG A 151 -8.85 3.07 -1.77
CA ARG A 151 -9.01 4.08 -0.72
C ARG A 151 -7.97 5.20 -0.80
N LEU A 152 -6.70 4.85 -1.02
CA LEU A 152 -5.63 5.82 -1.24
C LEU A 152 -5.86 6.66 -2.50
N THR A 153 -6.34 6.04 -3.57
CA THR A 153 -6.67 6.75 -4.83
C THR A 153 -7.83 7.73 -4.62
N GLN A 154 -8.85 7.33 -3.86
CA GLN A 154 -9.95 8.22 -3.46
C GLN A 154 -9.43 9.39 -2.60
N MET A 155 -8.53 9.12 -1.64
CA MET A 155 -7.88 10.17 -0.85
C MET A 155 -7.10 11.15 -1.73
N ALA A 156 -6.27 10.65 -2.66
CA ALA A 156 -5.53 11.48 -3.61
C ALA A 156 -6.47 12.35 -4.46
N THR A 157 -7.60 11.77 -4.90
CA THR A 157 -8.63 12.52 -5.63
C THR A 157 -9.19 13.66 -4.77
N ILE A 158 -9.58 13.39 -3.51
CA ILE A 158 -10.10 14.40 -2.59
C ILE A 158 -9.08 15.50 -2.30
N LEU A 159 -7.81 15.15 -2.07
CA LEU A 159 -6.73 16.11 -1.85
C LEU A 159 -6.50 17.02 -3.05
N ASN A 160 -6.79 16.55 -4.26
CA ASN A 160 -6.69 17.32 -5.50
C ASN A 160 -7.97 18.09 -5.87
N LEU A 161 -9.09 17.90 -5.15
CA LEU A 161 -10.41 18.44 -5.52
C LEU A 161 -10.67 19.89 -5.12
N GLU A 162 -9.71 20.58 -4.50
CA GLU A 162 -9.69 22.03 -4.32
C GLU A 162 -11.07 22.68 -4.02
N ARG A 163 -11.52 22.63 -2.76
CA ARG A 163 -12.43 23.67 -2.26
C ARG A 163 -11.65 24.62 -1.38
N TYR A 164 -11.39 25.81 -1.92
CA TYR A 164 -11.13 27.02 -1.17
C TYR A 164 -12.12 27.11 0.00
N THR A 165 -11.65 26.83 1.22
CA THR A 165 -12.16 27.50 2.41
C THR A 165 -11.05 28.37 2.97
N HIS A 166 -10.65 29.38 2.18
CA HIS A 166 -10.21 30.63 2.78
C HIS A 166 -11.46 31.32 3.35
N THR A 167 -11.93 30.88 4.51
CA THR A 167 -12.78 31.71 5.37
C THR A 167 -11.92 32.27 6.50
N HIS A 168 -10.94 33.08 6.13
CA HIS A 168 -10.18 33.95 7.02
C HIS A 168 -10.55 35.43 6.79
N THR A 169 -11.81 35.74 6.49
CA THR A 169 -12.25 37.13 6.21
C THR A 169 -13.65 37.50 6.70
N PHE A 170 -14.16 36.89 7.79
CA PHE A 170 -15.39 37.39 8.44
C PHE A 170 -15.36 37.51 9.97
N LEU A 171 -14.24 37.25 10.65
CA LEU A 171 -14.06 37.66 12.05
C LEU A 171 -12.96 38.72 12.17
N ASN A 172 -13.25 39.90 11.63
CA ASN A 172 -12.72 41.12 12.22
C ASN A 172 -13.88 41.82 12.96
N PRO A 173 -14.04 41.66 14.29
CA PRO A 173 -15.05 42.39 15.04
C PRO A 173 -14.53 43.80 15.37
N GLN A 174 -14.15 44.57 14.35
CA GLN A 174 -13.80 45.99 14.46
C GLN A 174 -14.41 46.77 13.30
N THR A 175 -15.71 46.58 13.04
CA THR A 175 -16.55 47.61 12.44
C THR A 175 -18.02 47.24 12.66
N ILE A 176 -18.62 47.77 13.73
CA ILE A 176 -19.95 48.39 13.79
C ILE A 176 -20.16 48.83 15.25
N THR A 177 -20.15 50.17 15.42
CA THR A 177 -20.44 51.00 16.60
C THR A 177 -19.37 51.11 17.69
#